data_AF-A0ABD0WXE3-F1
#
_entry.id   AF-A0ABD0WXE3-F1
#
_cell.length_a   1.000
_cell.length_b   1.000
_cell.length_c   1.000
_cell.angle_alpha   90.00
_cell.angle_beta   90.00
_cell.angle_gamma   90.00
#
_symmetry.space_group_name_H-M   'P 1'
#
loop_
_entity.id
_entity.type
_entity.pdbx_description
1 polymer ?
#
loop_
_entity_poly.entity_id
_entity_poly.type
_entity_poly.pdbx_seq_one_letter_code
_entity_poly.pdbx_strand_id
1 'polypeptide(L)'
;MDDFVKEKLLEWNLAELLPAFEAEQIDRECFYLLDRNSLTSLIPLLGPRLKFQRQLKKLLEDSSPTPELATCTPAPELPTEQHRVSVEQGATFNIREILNKTADGKSMVSGLEEQNLISINERRSMVRILVSHLIERFGENPSSGAKAMLASSIVDQFPCLRDCQGTGYDAWFTPGRRHKPATGFLEERLRNVRKRLHSGRQVNLPSQVPQDTRVVLPEPTITPERAIQLTEWLKNNIWPQSQVGQHMLETAIHRAQWIRANGTTSMLDIVTEFPRLVDTPGMISQDFSVLHPESSGRLTENWNPVFSTKIICMAKKEKTADLLTNIDSLSGDKQGDIALQLLTVLLPTAPYKLGKRIFRPSSLEMRRAFIDVKPIATNMAEYLMKSTTEHP
;
A
#
# COMPACT_ATOMS: atom_id res chain seq x y z
N MET A 1 27.19 -28.30 -9.21
CA MET A 1 25.88 -28.95 -9.34
C MET A 1 26.03 -30.39 -8.89
N ASP A 2 25.09 -30.91 -8.09
CA ASP A 2 25.09 -32.30 -7.63
C ASP A 2 24.21 -33.20 -8.51
N ASP A 3 24.31 -34.51 -8.32
CA ASP A 3 23.59 -35.51 -9.12
C ASP A 3 22.07 -35.36 -8.99
N PHE A 4 21.58 -34.94 -7.82
CA PHE A 4 20.15 -34.70 -7.60
C PHE A 4 19.60 -33.60 -8.51
N VAL A 5 20.26 -32.45 -8.59
CA VAL A 5 19.85 -31.34 -9.45
C VAL A 5 19.91 -31.74 -10.93
N LYS A 6 20.96 -32.47 -11.31
CA LYS A 6 21.13 -32.99 -12.67
C LYS A 6 19.99 -33.95 -13.06
N GLU A 7 19.66 -34.90 -12.21
CA GLU A 7 18.57 -35.86 -12.42
C GLU A 7 17.21 -35.17 -12.54
N LYS A 8 16.92 -34.17 -11.67
CA LYS A 8 15.66 -33.43 -11.74
C LYS A 8 15.52 -32.60 -13.01
N LEU A 9 16.58 -31.96 -13.48
CA LEU A 9 16.56 -31.21 -14.74
C LEU A 9 16.33 -32.13 -15.95
N LEU A 10 16.90 -33.34 -15.94
CA LEU A 10 16.65 -34.35 -16.98
C LEU A 10 15.21 -34.87 -16.91
N GLU A 11 14.73 -35.22 -15.71
CA GLU A 11 13.35 -35.69 -15.47
C GLU A 11 12.31 -34.67 -15.93
N TRP A 12 12.58 -33.37 -15.73
CA TRP A 12 11.68 -32.28 -16.11
C TRP A 12 11.78 -31.87 -17.57
N ASN A 13 12.58 -32.58 -18.37
CA ASN A 13 12.86 -32.29 -19.78
C ASN A 13 13.42 -30.86 -19.97
N LEU A 14 14.33 -30.46 -19.08
CA LEU A 14 15.01 -29.16 -19.04
C LEU A 14 16.55 -29.34 -19.10
N ALA A 15 17.01 -30.35 -19.85
CA ALA A 15 18.43 -30.67 -20.01
C ALA A 15 19.26 -29.48 -20.55
N GLU A 16 18.63 -28.57 -21.30
CA GLU A 16 19.24 -27.34 -21.80
C GLU A 16 19.73 -26.39 -20.69
N LEU A 17 19.22 -26.53 -19.46
CA LEU A 17 19.61 -25.70 -18.32
C LEU A 17 20.82 -26.25 -17.56
N LEU A 18 21.29 -27.46 -17.87
CA LEU A 18 22.41 -28.11 -17.18
C LEU A 18 23.67 -27.23 -17.15
N PRO A 19 24.12 -26.60 -18.26
CA PRO A 19 25.32 -25.76 -18.24
C PRO A 19 25.18 -24.54 -17.32
N ALA A 20 23.99 -23.94 -17.25
CA ALA A 20 23.73 -22.77 -16.41
C ALA A 20 23.73 -23.12 -14.91
N PHE A 21 23.10 -24.24 -14.55
CA PHE A 21 23.08 -24.72 -13.16
C PHE A 21 24.43 -25.24 -12.70
N GLU A 22 25.25 -25.80 -13.61
CA GLU A 22 26.63 -26.19 -13.34
C GLU A 22 27.54 -24.97 -13.15
N ALA A 23 27.45 -23.98 -14.04
CA ALA A 23 28.23 -22.74 -13.96
C ALA A 23 27.97 -21.95 -12.67
N GLU A 24 26.70 -21.87 -12.25
CA GLU A 24 26.28 -21.19 -11.02
C GLU A 24 26.37 -22.07 -9.77
N GLN A 25 26.95 -23.28 -9.88
CA GLN A 25 27.17 -24.23 -8.79
C GLN A 25 25.92 -24.55 -7.96
N ILE A 26 24.75 -24.62 -8.60
CA ILE A 26 23.49 -24.92 -7.90
C ILE A 26 23.48 -26.39 -7.45
N ASP A 27 23.56 -26.60 -6.14
CA ASP A 27 23.43 -27.90 -5.47
C ASP A 27 22.00 -28.10 -4.92
N ARG A 28 21.70 -29.28 -4.36
CA ARG A 28 20.37 -29.62 -3.84
C ARG A 28 19.86 -28.64 -2.78
N GLU A 29 20.72 -28.12 -1.91
CA GLU A 29 20.31 -27.18 -0.88
C GLU A 29 19.89 -25.84 -1.50
N CYS A 30 20.73 -25.28 -2.37
CA CYS A 30 20.42 -24.05 -3.10
C CYS A 30 19.21 -24.21 -4.03
N PHE A 31 19.01 -25.41 -4.59
CA PHE A 31 17.90 -25.73 -5.48
C PHE A 31 16.52 -25.49 -4.84
N TYR A 32 16.36 -25.80 -3.55
CA TYR A 32 15.12 -25.55 -2.79
C TYR A 32 14.95 -24.08 -2.37
N LEU A 33 16.00 -23.26 -2.46
CA LEU A 33 16.02 -21.86 -2.06
C LEU A 33 15.92 -20.89 -3.24
N LEU A 34 15.80 -21.39 -4.47
CA LEU A 34 15.70 -20.57 -5.68
C LEU A 34 14.44 -19.68 -5.68
N ASP A 35 14.64 -18.38 -5.50
CA ASP A 35 13.57 -17.37 -5.53
C ASP A 35 13.33 -16.78 -6.94
N ARG A 36 12.31 -15.92 -7.07
CA ARG A 36 11.93 -15.33 -8.36
C ARG A 36 13.05 -14.51 -9.01
N ASN A 37 13.92 -13.87 -8.23
CA ASN A 37 14.99 -13.04 -8.74
C ASN A 37 16.15 -13.92 -9.22
N SER A 38 16.57 -14.88 -8.40
CA SER A 38 17.61 -15.86 -8.76
C SER A 38 17.24 -16.67 -9.99
N LEU A 39 15.97 -17.07 -10.13
CA LEU A 39 15.48 -17.77 -11.32
C LEU A 39 15.47 -16.91 -12.58
N THR A 40 15.31 -15.59 -12.46
CA THR A 40 15.33 -14.68 -13.61
C THR A 40 16.74 -14.54 -14.18
N SER A 41 17.76 -14.58 -13.33
CA SER A 41 19.16 -14.61 -13.75
C SER A 41 19.58 -15.99 -14.26
N LEU A 42 19.18 -17.06 -13.57
CA LEU A 42 19.58 -18.43 -13.88
C LEU A 42 18.86 -19.00 -15.12
N ILE A 43 17.61 -18.60 -15.34
CA ILE A 43 16.79 -19.00 -16.50
C ILE A 43 16.15 -17.76 -17.14
N PRO A 44 16.90 -17.00 -17.97
CA PRO A 44 16.41 -15.74 -18.54
C PRO A 44 15.17 -15.93 -19.42
N LEU A 45 15.13 -17.02 -20.20
CA LEU A 45 14.02 -17.35 -21.08
C LEU A 45 12.75 -17.66 -20.29
N LEU A 46 11.66 -16.93 -20.58
CA LEU A 46 10.38 -17.02 -19.87
C LEU A 46 9.78 -18.44 -19.90
N GLY A 47 9.81 -19.11 -21.05
CA GLY A 47 9.20 -20.44 -21.22
C GLY A 47 9.81 -21.52 -20.31
N PRO A 48 11.13 -21.80 -20.42
CA PRO A 48 11.82 -22.75 -19.55
C PRO A 48 11.69 -22.39 -18.06
N ARG A 49 11.75 -21.09 -17.72
CA ARG A 49 11.61 -20.59 -16.34
C ARG A 49 10.26 -20.93 -15.73
N LEU A 50 9.16 -20.71 -16.46
CA LEU A 50 7.82 -21.05 -15.97
C LEU A 50 7.63 -22.57 -15.81
N LYS A 51 8.19 -23.37 -16.73
CA LYS A 51 8.18 -24.84 -16.62
C LYS A 51 8.93 -25.32 -15.38
N PHE A 52 10.12 -24.78 -15.14
CA PHE A 52 10.93 -25.07 -13.97
C PHE A 52 10.20 -24.68 -12.67
N GLN A 53 9.66 -23.46 -12.58
CA GLN A 53 8.92 -22.98 -11.42
C GLN A 53 7.74 -23.88 -11.04
N ARG A 54 6.99 -24.36 -12.04
CA ARG A 54 5.88 -25.29 -11.80
C ARG A 54 6.35 -26.61 -11.20
N GLN A 55 7.46 -27.18 -11.69
CA GLN A 55 7.96 -28.46 -11.20
C GLN A 55 8.63 -28.33 -9.83
N LEU A 56 9.37 -27.24 -9.57
CA LEU A 56 9.94 -26.95 -8.26
C LEU A 56 8.84 -26.81 -7.19
N LYS A 57 7.72 -26.14 -7.53
CA LYS A 57 6.57 -26.03 -6.64
C LYS A 57 5.97 -27.40 -6.29
N LYS A 58 5.78 -28.28 -7.27
CA LYS A 58 5.30 -29.66 -7.03
C LYS A 58 6.25 -30.46 -6.15
N LEU A 59 7.55 -30.37 -6.41
CA LEU A 59 8.57 -31.06 -5.61
C LEU A 59 8.57 -30.59 -4.14
N LEU A 60 8.34 -29.30 -3.90
CA LEU A 60 8.21 -28.73 -2.55
C LEU A 60 6.92 -29.21 -1.86
N GLU A 61 5.82 -29.33 -2.60
CA GLU A 61 4.53 -29.85 -2.09
C GLU A 61 4.64 -31.35 -1.74
N ASP A 62 5.29 -32.16 -2.58
CA ASP A 62 5.50 -33.61 -2.35
C ASP A 62 6.47 -33.90 -1.20
N SER A 63 7.30 -32.93 -0.79
CA SER A 63 8.23 -33.05 0.34
C SER A 63 7.60 -32.75 1.71
N SER A 64 6.32 -32.37 1.75
CA SER A 64 5.59 -32.14 3.00
C SER A 64 4.99 -33.46 3.55
N PRO A 65 5.21 -33.82 4.82
CA PRO A 65 4.74 -35.09 5.36
C PRO A 65 3.22 -35.11 5.54
N THR A 66 2.53 -35.98 4.80
CA THR A 66 1.14 -36.38 5.05
C THR A 66 1.03 -37.28 6.30
N PRO A 67 0.10 -37.01 7.24
CA PRO A 67 -0.11 -37.87 8.40
C PRO A 67 -1.08 -39.02 8.08
N GLU A 68 -0.57 -40.25 8.09
CA GLU A 68 -1.39 -41.47 8.04
C GLU A 68 -1.99 -41.84 9.41
N LEU A 69 -3.21 -42.36 9.33
CA LEU A 69 -4.14 -42.70 10.39
C LEU A 69 -3.79 -44.06 11.03
N ALA A 70 -3.64 -44.14 12.36
CA ALA A 70 -3.72 -45.41 13.09
C ALA A 70 -4.19 -45.23 14.54
N THR A 71 -4.90 -46.25 15.01
CA THR A 71 -5.89 -46.37 16.08
C THR A 71 -5.36 -46.58 17.52
N CYS A 72 -6.22 -46.19 18.50
CA CYS A 72 -6.36 -46.51 19.94
C CYS A 72 -5.45 -47.59 20.59
N THR A 73 -4.93 -47.44 21.82
CA THR A 73 -5.60 -47.62 23.15
C THR A 73 -4.60 -47.32 24.34
N PRO A 74 -5.00 -47.28 25.65
CA PRO A 74 -4.47 -46.33 26.65
C PRO A 74 -3.57 -46.87 27.80
N ALA A 75 -2.81 -45.92 28.41
CA ALA A 75 -2.35 -45.76 29.83
C ALA A 75 -1.43 -46.83 30.49
N PRO A 76 -0.64 -46.55 31.57
CA PRO A 76 -0.70 -45.39 32.52
C PRO A 76 0.65 -44.71 32.94
N GLU A 77 0.54 -43.45 33.42
CA GLU A 77 1.21 -42.70 34.54
C GLU A 77 2.72 -42.93 34.88
N LEU A 78 3.62 -41.95 35.12
CA LEU A 78 3.64 -40.82 36.08
C LEU A 78 4.99 -39.99 35.91
N PRO A 79 5.31 -38.92 36.68
CA PRO A 79 5.44 -37.52 36.24
C PRO A 79 6.88 -36.94 36.15
N THR A 80 7.08 -35.81 35.45
CA THR A 80 7.94 -34.70 35.94
C THR A 80 7.82 -33.42 35.10
N GLU A 81 7.75 -32.28 35.80
CA GLU A 81 7.80 -30.93 35.25
C GLU A 81 9.15 -30.58 34.61
N GLN A 82 9.14 -29.83 33.50
CA GLN A 82 9.72 -28.47 33.36
C GLN A 82 9.98 -28.12 31.89
N HIS A 83 9.42 -26.97 31.48
CA HIS A 83 9.85 -26.07 30.41
C HIS A 83 10.45 -26.67 29.12
N ARG A 84 9.73 -26.53 28.00
CA ARG A 84 10.32 -26.03 26.74
C ARG A 84 9.25 -25.59 25.74
N VAL A 85 9.53 -24.41 25.20
CA VAL A 85 9.00 -23.76 24.00
C VAL A 85 8.54 -24.78 22.95
N SER A 86 7.22 -24.83 22.71
CA SER A 86 6.66 -25.55 21.57
C SER A 86 6.49 -24.60 20.41
N VAL A 87 7.19 -24.94 19.34
CA VAL A 87 7.14 -24.35 18.01
C VAL A 87 5.72 -24.47 17.46
N GLU A 88 4.95 -23.39 17.44
CA GLU A 88 3.71 -23.30 16.66
C GLU A 88 4.04 -22.88 15.23
N GLN A 89 4.61 -23.81 14.45
CA GLN A 89 4.62 -23.69 12.99
C GLN A 89 3.35 -24.35 12.46
N GLY A 90 2.36 -23.53 12.10
CA GLY A 90 1.14 -23.97 11.39
C GLY A 90 -0.17 -23.35 11.85
N ALA A 91 -0.23 -22.67 13.00
CA ALA A 91 -1.50 -22.15 13.52
C ALA A 91 -1.86 -20.79 12.90
N THR A 92 -2.71 -20.79 11.86
CA THR A 92 -3.37 -19.57 11.36
C THR A 92 -4.22 -18.93 12.46
N PHE A 93 -4.37 -17.61 12.47
CA PHE A 93 -5.24 -16.94 13.44
C PHE A 93 -6.70 -17.05 13.03
N ASN A 94 -7.58 -17.46 13.96
CA ASN A 94 -9.02 -17.37 13.74
C ASN A 94 -9.53 -15.96 14.07
N ILE A 95 -9.49 -15.06 13.09
CA ILE A 95 -9.84 -13.64 13.27
C ILE A 95 -11.29 -13.47 13.72
N ARG A 96 -12.24 -14.20 13.11
CA ARG A 96 -13.66 -14.17 13.54
C ARG A 96 -13.82 -14.53 15.01
N GLU A 97 -13.18 -15.61 15.43
CA GLU A 97 -13.23 -16.05 16.83
C GLU A 97 -12.63 -15.00 17.78
N ILE A 98 -11.48 -14.41 17.42
CA ILE A 98 -10.83 -13.38 18.24
C ILE A 98 -11.74 -12.15 18.39
N LEU A 99 -12.35 -11.68 17.29
CA LEU A 99 -13.25 -10.52 17.33
C LEU A 99 -14.54 -10.81 18.10
N ASN A 100 -15.10 -12.01 17.96
CA ASN A 100 -16.32 -12.43 18.64
C ASN A 100 -16.20 -12.53 20.17
N LYS A 101 -14.99 -12.43 20.73
CA LYS A 101 -14.79 -12.34 22.20
C LYS A 101 -15.24 -10.99 22.78
N THR A 102 -15.47 -9.98 21.94
CA THR A 102 -15.86 -8.64 22.37
C THR A 102 -17.17 -8.20 21.71
N ALA A 103 -18.00 -7.42 22.40
CA ALA A 103 -19.25 -6.90 21.84
C ALA A 103 -18.99 -6.03 20.60
N ASP A 104 -17.99 -5.14 20.67
CA ASP A 104 -17.57 -4.30 19.54
C ASP A 104 -17.10 -5.13 18.34
N GLY A 105 -16.32 -6.20 18.59
CA GLY A 105 -15.85 -7.10 17.54
C GLY A 105 -16.99 -7.89 16.88
N LYS A 106 -17.99 -8.35 17.65
CA LYS A 106 -19.18 -9.02 17.09
C LYS A 106 -19.94 -8.12 16.12
N SER A 107 -20.24 -6.89 16.56
CA SER A 107 -20.94 -5.89 15.73
C SER A 107 -20.18 -5.60 14.43
N MET A 108 -18.86 -5.50 14.52
CA MET A 108 -17.98 -5.26 13.37
C MET A 108 -17.93 -6.45 12.41
N VAL A 109 -17.91 -7.69 12.90
CA VAL A 109 -17.95 -8.88 12.04
C VAL A 109 -19.25 -8.90 11.22
N SER A 110 -20.40 -8.67 11.86
CA SER A 110 -21.68 -8.56 11.15
C SER A 110 -21.66 -7.44 10.10
N GLY A 111 -21.16 -6.25 10.47
CA GLY A 111 -21.04 -5.14 9.53
C GLY A 111 -20.09 -5.41 8.35
N LEU A 112 -18.99 -6.13 8.56
CA LEU A 112 -18.06 -6.54 7.51
C LEU A 112 -18.70 -7.55 6.54
N GLU A 113 -19.48 -8.49 7.06
CA GLU A 113 -20.17 -9.52 6.27
C GLU A 113 -21.34 -8.95 5.45
N GLU A 114 -22.05 -7.97 6.00
CA GLU A 114 -23.18 -7.32 5.32
C GLU A 114 -22.74 -6.25 4.31
N GLN A 115 -21.78 -5.38 4.68
CA GLN A 115 -21.49 -4.16 3.94
C GLN A 115 -20.17 -4.20 3.17
N ASN A 116 -19.31 -5.21 3.41
CA ASN A 116 -17.95 -5.28 2.88
C ASN A 116 -17.11 -4.01 3.12
N LEU A 117 -17.42 -3.26 4.19
CA LEU A 117 -16.82 -1.97 4.50
C LEU A 117 -16.60 -1.81 6.00
N ILE A 118 -15.44 -1.26 6.37
CA ILE A 118 -15.07 -0.95 7.74
C ILE A 118 -14.81 0.54 7.89
N SER A 119 -15.39 1.15 8.92
CA SER A 119 -15.09 2.53 9.32
C SER A 119 -13.69 2.64 9.93
N ILE A 120 -13.14 3.84 9.98
CA ILE A 120 -11.90 4.19 10.67
C ILE A 120 -11.98 3.80 12.15
N ASN A 121 -13.12 4.03 12.80
CA ASN A 121 -13.32 3.71 14.22
C ASN A 121 -13.39 2.19 14.45
N GLU A 122 -14.15 1.46 13.64
CA GLU A 122 -14.18 0.00 13.69
C GLU A 122 -12.79 -0.57 13.39
N ARG A 123 -12.10 -0.12 12.34
CA ARG A 123 -10.74 -0.58 12.03
C ARG A 123 -9.78 -0.36 13.19
N ARG A 124 -9.83 0.80 13.85
CA ARG A 124 -9.02 1.07 15.05
C ARG A 124 -9.39 0.13 16.20
N SER A 125 -10.67 -0.17 16.39
CA SER A 125 -11.13 -1.14 17.39
C SER A 125 -10.66 -2.56 17.06
N MET A 126 -10.77 -2.98 15.80
CA MET A 126 -10.28 -4.26 15.28
C MET A 126 -8.80 -4.43 15.59
N VAL A 127 -7.99 -3.45 15.19
CA VAL A 127 -6.54 -3.44 15.43
C VAL A 127 -6.23 -3.49 16.91
N ARG A 128 -7.02 -2.83 17.78
CA ARG A 128 -6.84 -2.91 19.23
C ARG A 128 -7.09 -4.32 19.75
N ILE A 129 -8.20 -4.96 19.37
CA ILE A 129 -8.56 -6.31 19.80
C ILE A 129 -7.50 -7.32 19.34
N LEU A 130 -7.12 -7.26 18.06
CA LEU A 130 -6.16 -8.18 17.46
C LEU A 130 -4.75 -8.00 18.03
N VAL A 131 -4.31 -6.77 18.27
CA VAL A 131 -3.01 -6.52 18.90
C VAL A 131 -3.01 -6.94 20.37
N SER A 132 -4.10 -6.76 21.11
CA SER A 132 -4.21 -7.29 22.48
C SER A 132 -4.05 -8.81 22.49
N HIS A 133 -4.77 -9.53 21.62
CA HIS A 133 -4.63 -10.98 21.47
C HIS A 133 -3.19 -11.40 21.09
N LEU A 134 -2.56 -10.65 20.18
CA LEU A 134 -1.19 -10.91 19.77
C LEU A 134 -0.19 -10.72 20.92
N ILE A 135 -0.39 -9.71 21.77
CA ILE A 135 0.44 -9.47 22.97
C ILE A 135 0.20 -10.55 24.02
N GLU A 136 -1.04 -10.97 24.24
CA GLU A 136 -1.36 -12.07 25.17
C GLU A 136 -0.67 -13.37 24.77
N ARG A 137 -0.57 -13.65 23.47
CA ARG A 137 0.02 -14.90 22.95
C ARG A 137 1.54 -14.86 22.80
N PHE A 138 2.13 -13.74 22.39
CA PHE A 138 3.56 -13.64 22.04
C PHE A 138 4.34 -12.59 22.84
N GLY A 139 3.71 -11.93 23.81
CA GLY A 139 4.30 -10.83 24.58
C GLY A 139 4.37 -9.50 23.83
N GLU A 140 5.02 -8.51 24.43
CA GLU A 140 5.07 -7.12 23.91
C GLU A 140 5.83 -6.95 22.59
N ASN A 141 6.70 -7.89 22.25
CA ASN A 141 7.50 -7.90 21.02
C ASN A 141 7.23 -9.16 20.18
N PRO A 142 6.03 -9.30 19.58
CA PRO A 142 5.76 -10.41 18.67
C PRO A 142 6.76 -10.44 17.52
N SER A 143 7.08 -11.64 17.01
CA SER A 143 7.98 -11.79 15.88
C SER A 143 7.39 -11.19 14.59
N SER A 144 8.25 -10.86 13.62
CA SER A 144 7.77 -10.39 12.30
C SER A 144 6.89 -11.44 11.61
N GLY A 145 7.19 -12.72 11.80
CA GLY A 145 6.39 -13.83 11.26
C GLY A 145 4.98 -13.87 11.87
N ALA A 146 4.87 -13.73 13.20
CA ALA A 146 3.57 -13.72 13.88
C ALA A 146 2.69 -12.54 13.42
N LYS A 147 3.28 -11.36 13.23
CA LYS A 147 2.57 -10.18 12.70
C LYS A 147 2.12 -10.38 11.27
N ALA A 148 2.97 -10.94 10.41
CA ALA A 148 2.63 -11.24 9.02
C ALA A 148 1.51 -12.28 8.92
N MET A 149 1.58 -13.33 9.74
CA MET A 149 0.55 -14.37 9.81
C MET A 149 -0.80 -13.82 10.30
N LEU A 150 -0.79 -12.91 11.28
CA LEU A 150 -2.01 -12.22 11.71
C LEU A 150 -2.58 -11.36 10.57
N ALA A 151 -1.72 -10.60 9.88
CA ALA A 151 -2.11 -9.75 8.76
C ALA A 151 -2.69 -10.55 7.58
N SER A 152 -2.07 -11.67 7.21
CA SER A 152 -2.59 -12.55 6.16
C SER A 152 -3.93 -13.16 6.57
N SER A 153 -4.06 -13.63 7.82
CA SER A 153 -5.31 -14.21 8.34
C SER A 153 -6.47 -13.21 8.31
N ILE A 154 -6.21 -11.90 8.49
CA ILE A 154 -7.23 -10.84 8.36
C ILE A 154 -7.79 -10.79 6.94
N VAL A 155 -6.92 -10.71 5.94
CA VAL A 155 -7.35 -10.55 4.54
C VAL A 155 -7.85 -11.85 3.92
N ASP A 156 -7.50 -13.00 4.49
CA ASP A 156 -8.03 -14.31 4.08
C ASP A 156 -9.47 -14.50 4.60
N GLN A 157 -9.75 -14.08 5.83
CA GLN A 157 -11.10 -14.17 6.41
C GLN A 157 -12.04 -13.04 5.97
N PHE A 158 -11.48 -11.87 5.67
CA PHE A 158 -12.21 -10.69 5.17
C PHE A 158 -11.54 -10.17 3.89
N PRO A 159 -11.84 -10.79 2.71
CA PRO A 159 -11.22 -10.40 1.44
C PRO A 159 -11.44 -8.94 1.03
N CYS A 160 -12.50 -8.29 1.54
CA CYS A 160 -12.77 -6.86 1.32
C CYS A 160 -11.71 -5.94 1.95
N LEU A 161 -10.87 -6.46 2.86
CA LEU A 161 -9.77 -5.74 3.52
C LEU A 161 -8.41 -5.96 2.84
N ARG A 162 -8.39 -6.71 1.73
CA ARG A 162 -7.19 -7.02 0.95
C ARG A 162 -6.85 -5.88 0.00
N ASP A 163 -5.58 -5.49 -0.03
CA ASP A 163 -5.05 -4.58 -1.03
C ASP A 163 -4.94 -5.29 -2.40
N CYS A 164 -5.23 -4.56 -3.48
CA CYS A 164 -5.06 -5.03 -4.85
C CYS A 164 -3.57 -5.09 -5.28
N GLN A 165 -2.67 -4.47 -4.52
CA GLN A 165 -1.23 -4.45 -4.78
C GLN A 165 -0.44 -5.24 -3.74
N GLY A 166 0.79 -5.63 -4.12
CA GLY A 166 1.76 -6.23 -3.20
C GLY A 166 1.36 -7.62 -2.70
N THR A 167 1.53 -7.85 -1.39
CA THR A 167 1.13 -9.10 -0.72
C THR A 167 -0.38 -9.14 -0.40
N GLY A 168 -1.08 -8.02 -0.59
CA GLY A 168 -2.49 -7.87 -0.28
C GLY A 168 -2.79 -7.58 1.21
N TYR A 169 -1.85 -7.82 2.13
CA TYR A 169 -2.01 -7.47 3.55
C TYR A 169 -1.06 -6.35 4.01
N ASP A 170 -0.34 -5.71 3.09
CA ASP A 170 0.72 -4.74 3.41
C ASP A 170 0.23 -3.57 4.28
N ALA A 171 -1.03 -3.14 4.10
CA ALA A 171 -1.67 -2.11 4.93
C ALA A 171 -1.78 -2.51 6.42
N TRP A 172 -1.93 -3.81 6.70
CA TRP A 172 -2.02 -4.36 8.05
C TRP A 172 -0.64 -4.56 8.67
N PHE A 173 0.30 -5.09 7.88
CA PHE A 173 1.69 -5.26 8.30
C PHE A 173 2.64 -5.35 7.10
N THR A 174 3.68 -4.53 7.12
CA THR A 174 4.84 -4.63 6.23
C THR A 174 6.10 -4.82 7.07
N PRO A 175 6.89 -5.89 6.85
CA PRO A 175 8.11 -6.13 7.61
C PRO A 175 9.17 -5.06 7.34
N GLY A 176 9.98 -4.76 8.36
CA GLY A 176 11.11 -3.84 8.24
C GLY A 176 12.17 -4.37 7.27
N ARG A 177 12.85 -3.46 6.59
CA ARG A 177 14.00 -3.73 5.70
C ARG A 177 15.17 -2.86 6.17
N ARG A 178 16.42 -3.21 5.82
CA ARG A 178 17.69 -2.60 6.34
C ARG A 178 17.61 -1.16 6.88
N HIS A 179 17.05 -0.21 6.13
CA HIS A 179 16.94 1.21 6.54
C HIS A 179 15.52 1.73 6.77
N LYS A 180 14.52 0.85 6.84
CA LYS A 180 13.12 1.19 7.01
C LYS A 180 12.49 0.38 8.13
N PRO A 181 11.88 1.02 9.14
CA PRO A 181 11.17 0.30 10.19
C PRO A 181 9.98 -0.45 9.59
N ALA A 182 9.51 -1.49 10.30
CA ALA A 182 8.25 -2.13 9.97
C ALA A 182 7.09 -1.11 10.03
N THR A 183 6.08 -1.30 9.20
CA THR A 183 4.90 -0.43 9.08
C THR A 183 3.61 -1.24 9.02
N GLY A 184 2.47 -0.55 8.94
CA GLY A 184 1.13 -1.14 8.92
C GLY A 184 0.37 -0.93 10.23
N PHE A 185 -0.95 -1.08 10.18
CA PHE A 185 -1.83 -0.78 11.32
C PHE A 185 -1.47 -1.56 12.58
N LEU A 186 -1.09 -2.84 12.45
CA LEU A 186 -0.73 -3.69 13.58
C LEU A 186 0.59 -3.22 14.22
N GLU A 187 1.62 -2.95 13.41
CA GLU A 187 2.92 -2.49 13.90
C GLU A 187 2.84 -1.11 14.55
N GLU A 188 2.08 -0.19 13.96
CA GLU A 188 1.90 1.15 14.51
C GLU A 188 1.19 1.09 15.88
N ARG A 189 0.19 0.22 16.04
CA ARG A 189 -0.45 0.02 17.35
C ARG A 189 0.51 -0.60 18.36
N LEU A 190 1.25 -1.63 18.00
CA LEU A 190 2.28 -2.25 18.86
C LEU A 190 3.33 -1.23 19.31
N ARG A 191 3.80 -0.38 18.39
CA ARG A 191 4.73 0.71 18.71
C ARG A 191 4.15 1.69 19.72
N ASN A 192 2.89 2.09 19.55
CA ASN A 192 2.20 2.98 20.48
C ASN A 192 1.96 2.35 21.86
N VAL A 193 1.65 1.06 21.93
CA VAL A 193 1.54 0.32 23.21
C VAL A 193 2.89 0.31 23.93
N ARG A 194 3.95 -0.11 23.25
CA ARG A 194 5.32 -0.13 23.80
C ARG A 194 5.75 1.24 24.30
N LYS A 195 5.50 2.30 23.51
CA LYS A 195 5.83 3.68 23.89
C LYS A 195 5.15 4.08 25.21
N ARG A 196 3.88 3.72 25.41
CA ARG A 196 3.14 4.05 26.64
C ARG A 196 3.66 3.28 27.85
N LEU A 197 3.95 1.99 27.69
CA LEU A 197 4.48 1.14 28.77
C LEU A 197 5.88 1.59 29.23
N HIS A 198 6.70 2.06 28.29
CA HIS A 198 8.09 2.45 28.56
C HIS A 198 8.26 3.96 28.81
N SER A 199 7.18 4.74 28.88
CA SER A 199 7.25 6.21 29.07
C SER A 199 7.88 6.66 30.40
N GLY A 200 8.23 5.74 31.30
CA GLY A 200 9.06 5.99 32.49
C GLY A 200 10.58 6.04 32.23
N ARG A 201 11.06 5.65 31.05
CA ARG A 201 12.47 5.78 30.62
C ARG A 201 12.55 6.64 29.35
N GLN A 202 13.21 7.78 29.50
CA GLN A 202 13.31 8.97 28.66
C GLN A 202 13.45 8.88 27.11
N VAL A 203 13.27 10.08 26.54
CA VAL A 203 13.68 10.68 25.24
C VAL A 203 12.67 10.67 24.09
N ASN A 204 12.22 11.89 23.76
CA ASN A 204 11.54 12.25 22.52
C ASN A 204 12.42 11.93 21.31
N LEU A 205 12.26 10.75 20.72
CA LEU A 205 12.68 10.53 19.34
C LEU A 205 11.68 11.28 18.42
N PRO A 206 12.15 12.15 17.52
CA PRO A 206 11.26 12.75 16.54
C PRO A 206 10.64 11.63 15.71
N SER A 207 9.31 11.55 15.75
CA SER A 207 8.53 10.64 14.92
C SER A 207 8.86 10.94 13.47
N GLN A 208 9.71 10.12 12.85
CA GLN A 208 9.89 10.17 11.41
C GLN A 208 8.55 9.79 10.80
N VAL A 209 7.98 10.75 10.07
CA VAL A 209 6.81 10.53 9.22
C VAL A 209 7.15 9.34 8.33
N PRO A 210 6.33 8.28 8.27
CA PRO A 210 6.56 7.19 7.34
C PRO A 210 6.63 7.80 5.93
N GLN A 211 7.81 7.77 5.32
CA GLN A 211 7.94 8.13 3.92
C GLN A 211 7.10 7.15 3.11
N ASP A 212 6.24 7.72 2.27
CA ASP A 212 5.32 7.07 1.35
C ASP A 212 5.86 5.77 0.77
N THR A 213 4.94 4.82 0.64
CA THR A 213 5.00 3.68 -0.26
C THR A 213 5.55 4.18 -1.60
N ARG A 214 6.83 3.93 -1.87
CA ARG A 214 7.47 4.46 -3.08
C ARG A 214 6.78 3.84 -4.28
N VAL A 215 6.04 4.66 -5.02
CA VAL A 215 5.66 4.37 -6.40
C VAL A 215 6.96 4.05 -7.14
N VAL A 216 7.09 2.82 -7.63
CA VAL A 216 8.20 2.44 -8.50
C VAL A 216 7.97 3.16 -9.83
N LEU A 217 8.88 4.07 -10.17
CA LEU A 217 8.81 4.76 -11.45
C LEU A 217 9.34 3.85 -12.56
N PRO A 218 8.78 3.93 -13.78
CA PRO A 218 9.39 3.32 -14.95
C PRO A 218 10.82 3.83 -15.17
N GLU A 219 11.65 3.01 -15.83
CA GLU A 219 12.98 3.44 -16.23
C GLU A 219 12.90 4.55 -17.29
N PRO A 220 13.75 5.59 -17.19
CA PRO A 220 13.73 6.69 -18.14
C PRO A 220 14.07 6.20 -19.55
N THR A 221 13.29 6.66 -20.52
CA THR A 221 13.47 6.33 -21.95
C THR A 221 14.57 7.14 -22.64
N ILE A 222 15.04 8.22 -22.00
CA ILE A 222 16.04 9.15 -22.53
C ILE A 222 17.16 9.39 -21.53
N THR A 223 18.33 9.78 -22.02
CA THR A 223 19.48 10.18 -21.20
C THR A 223 19.17 11.43 -20.37
N PRO A 224 19.78 11.61 -19.17
CA PRO A 224 19.59 12.80 -18.35
C PRO A 224 19.87 14.12 -19.08
N GLU A 225 20.92 14.17 -19.91
CA GLU A 225 21.32 15.36 -20.66
C GLU A 225 20.24 15.77 -21.67
N ARG A 226 19.69 14.79 -22.39
CA ARG A 226 18.56 15.01 -23.30
C ARG A 226 17.33 15.50 -22.54
N ALA A 227 17.05 14.91 -21.38
CA ALA A 227 15.91 15.31 -20.56
C ALA A 227 16.03 16.77 -20.10
N ILE A 228 17.23 17.22 -19.70
CA ILE A 228 17.51 18.61 -19.33
C ILE A 228 17.31 19.55 -20.52
N GLN A 229 17.85 19.19 -21.70
CA GLN A 229 17.68 20.02 -22.92
C GLN A 229 16.21 20.20 -23.31
N LEU A 230 15.43 19.10 -23.26
CA LEU A 230 14.01 19.15 -23.59
C LEU A 230 13.20 19.92 -22.55
N THR A 231 13.51 19.77 -21.26
CA THR A 231 12.90 20.58 -20.20
C THR A 231 13.17 22.07 -20.43
N GLU A 232 14.40 22.46 -20.74
CA GLU A 232 14.76 23.86 -20.98
C GLU A 232 14.05 24.41 -22.23
N TRP A 233 13.91 23.58 -23.27
CA TRP A 233 13.12 23.96 -24.44
C TRP A 233 11.65 24.18 -24.07
N LEU A 234 11.04 23.26 -23.30
CA LEU A 234 9.64 23.34 -22.89
C LEU A 234 9.32 24.54 -22.00
N LYS A 235 10.30 25.04 -21.22
CA LYS A 235 10.17 26.28 -20.46
C LYS A 235 9.92 27.48 -21.37
N ASN A 236 10.67 27.54 -22.47
CA ASN A 236 10.72 28.72 -23.34
C ASN A 236 9.77 28.63 -24.55
N ASN A 237 9.18 27.46 -24.83
CA ASN A 237 8.38 27.24 -26.04
C ASN A 237 7.00 26.64 -25.75
N ILE A 238 5.96 27.24 -26.33
CA ILE A 238 4.55 26.79 -26.31
C ILE A 238 4.06 26.25 -27.66
N TRP A 239 4.87 26.38 -28.71
CA TRP A 239 4.55 25.95 -30.07
C TRP A 239 5.81 25.43 -30.79
N PRO A 240 5.67 24.50 -31.75
CA PRO A 240 4.41 23.91 -32.22
C PRO A 240 3.83 22.85 -31.27
N GLN A 241 2.49 22.77 -31.19
CA GLN A 241 1.76 21.83 -30.29
C GLN A 241 2.24 20.37 -30.40
N SER A 242 2.54 19.91 -31.61
CA SER A 242 3.06 18.55 -31.84
C SER A 242 4.39 18.31 -31.14
N GLN A 243 5.33 19.27 -31.22
CA GLN A 243 6.62 19.18 -30.54
C GLN A 243 6.48 19.31 -29.03
N VAL A 244 5.62 20.21 -28.54
CA VAL A 244 5.35 20.35 -27.11
C VAL A 244 4.83 19.02 -26.54
N GLY A 245 3.81 18.42 -27.18
CA GLY A 245 3.25 17.14 -26.74
C GLY A 245 4.28 16.02 -26.73
N GLN A 246 5.10 15.92 -27.78
CA GLN A 246 6.16 14.92 -27.89
C GLN A 246 7.24 15.12 -26.81
N HIS A 247 7.75 16.34 -26.64
CA HIS A 247 8.77 16.64 -25.64
C HIS A 247 8.24 16.43 -24.23
N MET A 248 6.97 16.78 -23.97
CA MET A 248 6.31 16.46 -22.71
C MET A 248 6.27 14.95 -22.48
N LEU A 249 5.93 14.15 -23.51
CA LEU A 249 5.89 12.69 -23.38
C LEU A 249 7.26 12.11 -23.02
N GLU A 250 8.31 12.54 -23.72
CA GLU A 250 9.69 12.07 -23.51
C GLU A 250 10.24 12.45 -22.12
N THR A 251 9.78 13.58 -21.55
CA THR A 251 10.29 14.10 -20.28
C THR A 251 9.40 13.78 -19.06
N ALA A 252 8.32 13.02 -19.23
CA ALA A 252 7.38 12.69 -18.15
C ALA A 252 8.06 12.00 -16.95
N ILE A 253 8.93 11.01 -17.20
CA ILE A 253 9.66 10.30 -16.15
C ILE A 253 10.66 11.23 -15.45
N HIS A 254 11.34 12.10 -16.19
CA HIS A 254 12.27 13.07 -15.62
C HIS A 254 11.55 14.05 -14.68
N ARG A 255 10.42 14.64 -15.10
CA ARG A 255 9.58 15.49 -14.24
C ARG A 255 9.16 14.77 -12.97
N ALA A 256 8.67 13.54 -13.12
CA ALA A 256 8.23 12.70 -12.03
C ALA A 256 9.34 12.42 -11.00
N GLN A 257 10.58 12.21 -11.47
CA GLN A 257 11.76 12.03 -10.62
C GLN A 257 12.14 13.35 -9.93
N TRP A 258 12.17 14.46 -10.66
CA TRP A 258 12.52 15.77 -10.11
C TRP A 258 11.55 16.21 -9.00
N ILE A 259 10.23 16.06 -9.23
CA ILE A 259 9.20 16.43 -8.24
C ILE A 259 9.36 15.59 -6.96
N ARG A 260 9.63 14.27 -7.10
CA ARG A 260 9.79 13.38 -5.95
C ARG A 260 11.11 13.58 -5.22
N ALA A 261 12.19 13.89 -5.94
CA ALA A 261 13.49 14.22 -5.36
C ALA A 261 13.39 15.52 -4.54
N ASN A 262 12.57 16.47 -4.98
CA ASN A 262 12.35 17.74 -4.32
C ASN A 262 10.97 17.79 -3.63
N GLY A 263 10.68 16.81 -2.77
CA GLY A 263 9.35 16.65 -2.16
C GLY A 263 8.85 17.81 -1.27
N THR A 264 9.64 18.86 -1.05
CA THR A 264 9.24 20.09 -0.34
C THR A 264 8.99 21.28 -1.29
N THR A 265 9.16 21.09 -2.59
CA THR A 265 8.94 22.13 -3.61
C THR A 265 7.48 22.56 -3.63
N SER A 266 7.23 23.87 -3.71
CA SER A 266 5.87 24.39 -3.76
C SER A 266 5.23 24.12 -5.13
N MET A 267 3.90 24.15 -5.18
CA MET A 267 3.19 24.05 -6.47
C MET A 267 3.60 25.16 -7.44
N LEU A 268 3.89 26.37 -6.93
CA LEU A 268 4.33 27.49 -7.76
C LEU A 268 5.69 27.21 -8.40
N ASP A 269 6.63 26.64 -7.65
CA ASP A 269 7.96 26.29 -8.16
C ASP A 269 7.87 25.16 -9.18
N ILE A 270 6.99 24.16 -8.97
CA ILE A 270 6.74 23.09 -9.96
C ILE A 270 6.20 23.68 -11.26
N VAL A 271 5.23 24.60 -11.18
CA VAL A 271 4.66 25.26 -12.37
C VAL A 271 5.68 26.17 -13.05
N THR A 272 6.56 26.80 -12.27
CA THR A 272 7.65 27.63 -12.84
C THR A 272 8.67 26.78 -13.59
N GLU A 273 9.01 25.61 -13.04
CA GLU A 273 9.96 24.68 -13.65
C GLU A 273 9.36 23.93 -14.86
N PHE A 274 8.08 23.54 -14.76
CA PHE A 274 7.36 22.76 -15.77
C PHE A 274 6.02 23.43 -16.15
N PRO A 275 6.05 24.60 -16.80
CA PRO A 275 4.84 25.39 -17.06
C PRO A 275 3.81 24.65 -17.93
N ARG A 276 4.33 23.81 -18.85
CA ARG A 276 3.55 22.97 -19.76
C ARG A 276 2.61 21.98 -19.08
N LEU A 277 2.80 21.67 -17.79
CA LEU A 277 1.84 20.86 -17.05
C LEU A 277 0.46 21.52 -16.90
N VAL A 278 0.42 22.86 -16.84
CA VAL A 278 -0.82 23.61 -16.52
C VAL A 278 -1.36 24.36 -17.73
N ASP A 279 -0.49 24.98 -18.53
CA ASP A 279 -0.93 25.81 -19.66
C ASP A 279 -1.17 25.01 -20.96
N THR A 280 -0.74 23.74 -21.00
CA THR A 280 -1.01 22.84 -22.13
C THR A 280 -2.01 21.78 -21.69
N PRO A 281 -3.24 21.76 -22.25
CA PRO A 281 -4.28 20.83 -21.85
C PRO A 281 -3.84 19.36 -21.97
N GLY A 282 -4.19 18.55 -20.97
CA GLY A 282 -3.99 17.10 -20.98
C GLY A 282 -2.61 16.59 -20.57
N MET A 283 -1.63 17.47 -20.31
CA MET A 283 -0.26 17.05 -20.00
C MET A 283 -0.14 16.31 -18.66
N ILE A 284 -0.93 16.67 -17.64
CA ILE A 284 -0.97 15.93 -16.37
C ILE A 284 -1.49 14.50 -16.59
N SER A 285 -2.55 14.34 -17.38
CA SER A 285 -3.12 13.03 -17.71
C SER A 285 -2.15 12.18 -18.52
N GLN A 286 -1.39 12.80 -19.43
CA GLN A 286 -0.33 12.13 -20.18
C GLN A 286 0.77 11.62 -19.25
N ASP A 287 1.28 12.47 -18.35
CA ASP A 287 2.30 12.05 -17.37
C ASP A 287 1.81 10.90 -16.51
N PHE A 288 0.58 11.00 -16.01
CA PHE A 288 -0.03 9.91 -15.26
C PHE A 288 -0.07 8.61 -16.06
N SER A 289 -0.41 8.68 -17.36
CA SER A 289 -0.46 7.50 -18.25
C SER A 289 0.91 6.89 -18.49
N VAL A 290 1.97 7.71 -18.62
CA VAL A 290 3.34 7.21 -18.77
C VAL A 290 3.80 6.50 -17.50
N LEU A 291 3.49 7.06 -16.33
CA LEU A 291 3.89 6.51 -15.04
C LEU A 291 3.07 5.28 -14.63
N HIS A 292 1.81 5.22 -15.07
CA HIS A 292 0.83 4.22 -14.66
C HIS A 292 -0.01 3.73 -15.85
N PRO A 293 0.60 3.06 -16.84
CA PRO A 293 -0.09 2.66 -18.07
C PRO A 293 -1.30 1.76 -17.80
N GLU A 294 -1.17 0.83 -16.85
CA GLU A 294 -2.25 -0.10 -16.45
C GLU A 294 -3.44 0.58 -15.76
N SER A 295 -3.24 1.80 -15.25
CA SER A 295 -4.24 2.53 -14.46
C SER A 295 -4.72 3.81 -15.14
N SER A 296 -4.27 4.11 -16.36
CA SER A 296 -4.70 5.30 -17.09
C SER A 296 -6.22 5.30 -17.30
N GLY A 297 -6.85 6.47 -17.20
CA GLY A 297 -8.30 6.64 -17.35
C GLY A 297 -9.16 6.11 -16.19
N ARG A 298 -8.69 5.10 -15.44
CA ARG A 298 -9.49 4.40 -14.42
C ARG A 298 -10.07 5.31 -13.35
N LEU A 299 -9.34 6.35 -12.93
CA LEU A 299 -9.87 7.28 -11.93
C LEU A 299 -11.08 8.02 -12.49
N THR A 300 -10.97 8.59 -13.70
CA THR A 300 -12.03 9.34 -14.36
C THR A 300 -13.23 8.45 -14.69
N GLU A 301 -12.97 7.27 -15.25
CA GLU A 301 -14.00 6.28 -15.62
C GLU A 301 -14.77 5.78 -14.40
N ASN A 302 -14.07 5.54 -13.28
CA ASN A 302 -14.66 4.93 -12.09
C ASN A 302 -15.00 5.93 -10.98
N TRP A 303 -14.76 7.23 -11.18
CA TRP A 303 -14.98 8.26 -10.14
C TRP A 303 -16.43 8.25 -9.68
N ASN A 304 -17.37 8.55 -10.57
CA ASN A 304 -18.79 8.59 -10.25
C ASN A 304 -19.44 7.22 -10.03
N PRO A 305 -19.16 6.17 -10.84
CA PRO A 305 -19.86 4.89 -10.66
C PRO A 305 -19.32 4.03 -9.51
N VAL A 306 -18.09 4.24 -9.03
CA VAL A 306 -17.46 3.37 -8.04
C VAL A 306 -16.93 4.15 -6.83
N PHE A 307 -16.03 5.11 -7.05
CA PHE A 307 -15.29 5.74 -5.95
C PHE A 307 -16.17 6.68 -5.13
N SER A 308 -16.97 7.53 -5.77
CA SER A 308 -17.84 8.49 -5.09
C SER A 308 -18.83 7.78 -4.18
N THR A 309 -19.47 6.71 -4.66
CA THR A 309 -20.42 5.91 -3.87
C THR A 309 -19.74 5.29 -2.64
N LYS A 310 -18.53 4.74 -2.80
CA LYS A 310 -17.77 4.18 -1.67
C LYS A 310 -17.37 5.25 -0.66
N ILE A 311 -16.92 6.41 -1.13
CA ILE A 311 -16.56 7.55 -0.27
C ILE A 311 -17.77 8.05 0.51
N ILE A 312 -18.92 8.22 -0.15
CA ILE A 312 -20.18 8.65 0.48
C ILE A 312 -20.63 7.62 1.52
N CYS A 313 -20.59 6.33 1.19
CA CYS A 313 -20.93 5.26 2.13
C CYS A 313 -20.02 5.31 3.37
N MET A 314 -18.71 5.48 3.19
CA MET A 314 -17.75 5.64 4.28
C MET A 314 -18.03 6.89 5.12
N ALA A 315 -18.33 8.03 4.48
CA ALA A 315 -18.68 9.27 5.18
C ALA A 315 -19.97 9.15 6.00
N LYS A 316 -21.00 8.46 5.47
CA LYS A 316 -22.24 8.14 6.21
C LYS A 316 -21.91 7.33 7.47
N LYS A 317 -21.02 6.34 7.34
CA LYS A 317 -20.57 5.50 8.47
C LYS A 317 -19.74 6.27 9.51
N GLU A 318 -18.91 7.22 9.08
CA GLU A 318 -18.16 8.14 9.96
C GLU A 318 -19.01 9.28 10.55
N LYS A 319 -20.31 9.35 10.22
CA LYS A 319 -21.23 10.42 10.68
C LYS A 319 -20.76 11.82 10.33
N THR A 320 -20.19 12.01 9.12
CA THR A 320 -19.79 13.34 8.62
C THR A 320 -21.01 14.11 8.11
N ALA A 321 -21.88 14.53 9.04
CA ALA A 321 -23.27 14.94 8.74
C ALA A 321 -23.40 16.17 7.83
N ASP A 322 -22.55 17.19 8.02
CA ASP A 322 -22.75 18.51 7.39
C ASP A 322 -22.79 18.46 5.85
N LEU A 323 -21.93 17.62 5.24
CA LEU A 323 -21.78 17.51 3.78
C LEU A 323 -22.71 16.47 3.15
N LEU A 324 -23.38 15.65 3.95
CA LEU A 324 -24.23 14.56 3.48
C LEU A 324 -25.71 14.94 3.41
N THR A 325 -26.05 16.18 3.78
CA THR A 325 -27.43 16.68 3.77
C THR A 325 -28.02 16.62 2.36
N ASN A 326 -29.14 15.91 2.21
CA ASN A 326 -29.85 15.72 0.94
C ASN A 326 -29.02 15.08 -0.19
N ILE A 327 -27.91 14.39 0.11
CA ILE A 327 -27.03 13.85 -0.93
C ILE A 327 -27.75 12.88 -1.89
N ASP A 328 -28.72 12.12 -1.36
CA ASP A 328 -29.45 11.10 -2.11
C ASP A 328 -30.44 11.72 -3.13
N SER A 329 -30.76 13.03 -3.04
CA SER A 329 -31.60 13.73 -4.01
C SER A 329 -30.81 14.47 -5.10
N LEU A 330 -29.48 14.45 -5.04
CA LEU A 330 -28.61 15.13 -5.99
C LEU A 330 -28.27 14.23 -7.19
N SER A 331 -27.89 14.85 -8.32
CA SER A 331 -27.39 14.13 -9.49
C SER A 331 -26.05 13.43 -9.17
N GLY A 332 -25.72 12.39 -9.93
CA GLY A 332 -24.47 11.63 -9.77
C GLY A 332 -23.22 12.51 -9.83
N ASP A 333 -23.19 13.52 -10.70
CA ASP A 333 -22.06 14.45 -10.80
C ASP A 333 -21.88 15.29 -9.52
N LYS A 334 -22.99 15.81 -8.97
CA LYS A 334 -22.96 16.56 -7.71
C LYS A 334 -22.58 15.67 -6.52
N GLN A 335 -22.99 14.41 -6.54
CA GLN A 335 -22.53 13.41 -5.55
C GLN A 335 -21.03 13.18 -5.69
N GLY A 336 -20.50 13.12 -6.91
CA GLY A 336 -19.07 13.06 -7.20
C GLY A 336 -18.29 14.25 -6.63
N ASP A 337 -18.81 15.48 -6.81
CA ASP A 337 -18.19 16.69 -6.27
C ASP A 337 -18.18 16.69 -4.73
N ILE A 338 -19.28 16.29 -4.10
CA ILE A 338 -19.36 16.16 -2.64
C ILE A 338 -18.41 15.06 -2.15
N ALA A 339 -18.32 13.93 -2.85
CA ALA A 339 -17.37 12.87 -2.52
C ALA A 339 -15.92 13.38 -2.54
N LEU A 340 -15.57 14.24 -3.50
CA LEU A 340 -14.26 14.87 -3.57
C LEU A 340 -14.00 15.73 -2.31
N GLN A 341 -14.98 16.52 -1.88
CA GLN A 341 -14.87 17.32 -0.64
C GLN A 341 -14.77 16.46 0.61
N LEU A 342 -15.49 15.33 0.67
CA LEU A 342 -15.48 14.40 1.81
C LEU A 342 -14.09 13.79 2.04
N LEU A 343 -13.25 13.66 1.01
CA LEU A 343 -11.86 13.20 1.17
C LEU A 343 -11.06 14.05 2.15
N THR A 344 -11.32 15.36 2.24
CA THR A 344 -10.61 16.26 3.17
C THR A 344 -10.85 15.93 4.65
N VAL A 345 -11.96 15.24 4.95
CA VAL A 345 -12.35 14.84 6.31
C VAL A 345 -12.00 13.38 6.57
N LEU A 346 -12.10 12.52 5.55
CA LEU A 346 -11.84 11.09 5.65
C LEU A 346 -10.35 10.75 5.61
N LEU A 347 -9.55 11.51 4.87
CA LEU A 347 -8.10 11.27 4.78
C LEU A 347 -7.36 11.87 5.98
N PRO A 348 -6.27 11.24 6.43
CA PRO A 348 -5.44 11.79 7.51
C PRO A 348 -4.88 13.16 7.12
N THR A 349 -4.87 14.10 8.08
CA THR A 349 -4.25 15.40 7.85
C THR A 349 -2.73 15.29 7.86
N ALA A 350 -2.09 15.74 6.79
CA ALA A 350 -0.64 15.75 6.66
C ALA A 350 -0.06 16.95 7.43
N PRO A 351 0.79 16.73 8.45
CA PRO A 351 1.50 17.84 9.08
C PRO A 351 2.49 18.46 8.09
N TYR A 352 2.54 19.79 8.03
CA TYR A 352 3.55 20.52 7.27
C TYR A 352 4.40 21.39 8.18
N LYS A 353 5.60 21.75 7.71
CA LYS A 353 6.52 22.61 8.44
C LYS A 353 6.43 24.03 7.89
N LEU A 354 6.33 25.00 8.80
CA LEU A 354 6.52 26.41 8.49
C LEU A 354 7.66 26.92 9.37
N GLY A 355 8.84 27.07 8.77
CA GLY A 355 10.08 27.30 9.50
C GLY A 355 10.36 26.17 10.52
N LYS A 356 10.50 26.54 11.81
CA LYS A 356 10.76 25.58 12.89
C LYS A 356 9.49 24.93 13.47
N ARG A 357 8.29 25.40 13.10
CA ARG A 357 7.03 24.90 13.66
C ARG A 357 6.43 23.82 12.77
N ILE A 358 5.88 22.78 13.39
CA ILE A 358 5.07 21.75 12.72
C ILE A 358 3.62 22.13 12.91
N PHE A 359 2.91 22.39 11.82
CA PHE A 359 1.49 22.66 11.82
C PHE A 359 0.71 21.39 11.46
N ARG A 360 -0.44 21.20 12.10
CA ARG A 360 -1.39 20.11 11.79
C ARG A 360 -2.75 20.76 11.54
N PRO A 361 -3.17 20.89 10.27
CA PRO A 361 -4.45 21.50 9.98
C PRO A 361 -5.58 20.64 10.54
N SER A 362 -6.59 21.32 11.07
CA SER A 362 -7.87 20.75 11.44
C SER A 362 -8.65 20.35 10.18
N SER A 363 -9.63 19.45 10.35
CA SER A 363 -10.52 19.05 9.24
C SER A 363 -11.29 20.24 8.65
N LEU A 364 -11.57 21.28 9.45
CA LEU A 364 -12.23 22.50 8.96
C LEU A 364 -11.29 23.34 8.10
N GLU A 365 -10.04 23.52 8.51
CA GLU A 365 -9.03 24.24 7.73
C GLU A 365 -8.74 23.54 6.41
N MET A 366 -8.60 22.21 6.43
CA MET A 366 -8.44 21.40 5.22
C MET A 366 -9.63 21.56 4.26
N ARG A 367 -10.86 21.55 4.78
CA ARG A 367 -12.07 21.72 3.98
C ARG A 367 -12.12 23.09 3.30
N ARG A 368 -11.77 24.15 4.04
CA ARG A 368 -11.74 25.52 3.50
C ARG A 368 -10.65 25.74 2.46
N ALA A 369 -9.52 25.05 2.59
CA ALA A 369 -8.37 25.22 1.71
C ALA A 369 -8.36 24.32 0.45
N PHE A 370 -9.30 23.38 0.33
CA PHE A 370 -9.25 22.36 -0.73
C PHE A 370 -9.86 22.84 -2.06
N ILE A 371 -11.18 22.87 -2.17
CA ILE A 371 -11.90 23.28 -3.39
C ILE A 371 -13.19 24.00 -2.97
N ASP A 372 -13.34 25.26 -3.39
CA ASP A 372 -14.60 26.01 -3.26
C ASP A 372 -15.35 25.97 -4.59
N VAL A 373 -16.41 25.16 -4.66
CA VAL A 373 -17.23 24.99 -5.87
C VAL A 373 -18.23 26.14 -5.97
N LYS A 374 -18.13 26.92 -7.04
CA LYS A 374 -19.01 28.07 -7.29
C LYS A 374 -20.01 27.80 -8.42
N PRO A 375 -21.24 28.34 -8.33
CA PRO A 375 -22.20 28.30 -9.42
C PRO A 375 -21.62 28.92 -10.70
N ILE A 376 -22.06 28.38 -11.84
CA ILE A 376 -21.78 28.99 -13.15
C ILE A 376 -22.29 30.44 -13.12
N ALA A 377 -21.49 31.36 -13.69
CA ALA A 377 -21.68 32.82 -13.66
C ALA A 377 -21.37 33.53 -12.32
N THR A 378 -20.69 32.86 -11.38
CA THR A 378 -20.14 33.57 -10.21
C THR A 378 -19.10 34.62 -10.64
N ASN A 379 -19.26 35.85 -10.17
CA ASN A 379 -18.29 36.91 -10.40
C ASN A 379 -17.02 36.63 -9.58
N MET A 380 -15.98 36.12 -10.26
CA MET A 380 -14.73 35.74 -9.60
C MET A 380 -13.97 36.93 -9.01
N ALA A 381 -14.05 38.13 -9.60
CA ALA A 381 -13.37 39.30 -9.06
C ALA A 381 -13.98 39.72 -7.71
N GLU A 382 -15.30 39.77 -7.62
CA GLU A 382 -16.01 40.09 -6.38
C GLU A 382 -15.82 39.01 -5.32
N TYR A 383 -15.92 37.74 -5.73
CA TYR A 383 -15.72 36.60 -4.85
C TYR A 383 -14.32 36.59 -4.24
N LEU A 384 -13.28 36.79 -5.06
CA LEU A 384 -11.90 36.83 -4.59
C LEU A 384 -11.68 38.02 -3.64
N MET A 385 -12.18 39.21 -3.96
CA MET A 385 -12.09 40.38 -3.08
C MET A 385 -12.69 40.15 -1.70
N LYS A 386 -13.84 39.47 -1.61
CA LYS A 386 -14.48 39.10 -0.33
C LYS A 386 -13.68 38.06 0.45
N SER A 387 -13.04 37.12 -0.25
CA SER A 387 -12.23 36.07 0.39
C SER A 387 -10.92 36.59 0.97
N THR A 388 -10.29 37.61 0.36
CA THR A 388 -9.03 38.20 0.87
C THR A 388 -9.22 38.98 2.16
N THR A 389 -10.44 39.47 2.45
CA THR A 389 -10.76 40.19 3.68
C THR A 389 -11.00 39.29 4.90
N GLU A 390 -11.06 37.97 4.73
CA GLU A 390 -11.39 37.01 5.80
C GLU A 390 -10.19 36.17 6.30
N HIS A 391 -8.96 36.45 5.84
CA HIS A 391 -7.75 35.79 6.35
C HIS A 391 -6.88 36.71 7.22
N PRO A 392 -6.64 36.38 8.51
CA PRO A 392 -5.56 36.97 9.30
C PRO A 392 -4.18 36.40 8.94
#